data_AF-A0A409VN99-F1
#
_entry.id   AF-A0A409VN99-F1
#
_cell.length_a   1.000
_cell.length_b   1.000
_cell.length_c   1.000
_cell.angle_alpha   90.00
_cell.angle_beta   90.00
_cell.angle_gamma   90.00
#
_symmetry.space_group_name_H-M   'P 1'
#
loop_
_entity.id
_entity.type
_entity.pdbx_description
1 polymer ?
#
loop_
_entity_poly.entity_id
_entity_poly.type
_entity_poly.pdbx_seq_one_letter_code
_entity_poly.pdbx_strand_id
1 'polypeptide(L)'
;MINAYRYHKFAPVHWPAEGDSPPTFTELRDWEMKLPQHNLNLPFPEGRSGRYVLFSNSREHHVGWNNKLNDMCVDSDSYFIYYTSRIHLFFLFLLLTPVIRMIYSVIFRLMNTWLAYSSNRGYVFHDFIWTPSHYPWPVSAYHSREWLPRTPLNALISGPSAGGSWEEGDKAPRSISEAWFDIVCPKSERRIINTRDVKSEVNWADGKVIFEKWRKLLNDAPERCVEVVAGSPEEEPFPETFDIWFWSGERSISLWDEFKNSPVSRLLSTSPIIQSAIDDNWRHFVSKGQLSNEPFDNVLSIHVRRGDFKEACLEHAAENSTFYNWNLLSFLSDKFHPPPAPAGLVLTKGKNTPENEAIFLARCLPSAASITSKVRAAREDYLQAAASIPGRASSNFNRLKSSQRSLDLLYIMSNDRTEWLDDLIASLRKDGWGRIVTSKDLKLNSEQKEVGVAIDMDIGRRSAVFIGNGVSSLSLIMYSISQGWAADKNDVQWSSFTSNVVHRRLVDGKEPISIRFW
;
A
#
# COMPACT_ATOMS: atom_id res chain seq x y z
N MET A 1 -19.78 -2.48 37.44
CA MET A 1 -18.31 -2.28 37.39
C MET A 1 -17.85 -2.70 36.01
N ILE A 2 -17.41 -1.76 35.18
CA ILE A 2 -16.78 -2.06 33.88
C ILE A 2 -15.28 -2.00 34.13
N ASN A 3 -14.55 -3.09 33.84
CA ASN A 3 -13.11 -3.09 33.96
C ASN A 3 -12.52 -2.16 32.89
N ALA A 4 -11.88 -1.08 33.33
CA ALA A 4 -11.08 -0.23 32.46
C ALA A 4 -9.85 -1.01 32.01
N TYR A 5 -9.95 -1.66 30.84
CA TYR A 5 -8.78 -2.18 30.14
C TYR A 5 -7.80 -1.03 29.94
N ARG A 6 -6.64 -1.11 30.59
CA ARG A 6 -5.56 -0.16 30.39
C ARG A 6 -5.04 -0.34 28.98
N TYR A 7 -5.37 0.59 28.09
CA TYR A 7 -4.73 0.70 26.78
C TYR A 7 -3.21 0.77 26.99
N HIS A 8 -2.52 -0.31 26.65
CA HIS A 8 -1.06 -0.34 26.66
C HIS A 8 -0.57 0.58 25.54
N LYS A 9 0.14 1.65 25.91
CA LYS A 9 0.74 2.57 24.94
C LYS A 9 1.67 1.77 24.03
N PHE A 10 1.37 1.73 22.74
CA PHE A 10 2.20 1.06 21.75
C PHE A 10 3.61 1.67 21.71
N ALA A 11 4.61 0.81 21.59
CA ALA A 11 6.00 1.20 21.39
C ALA A 11 6.39 1.02 19.90
N PRO A 12 7.25 1.86 19.32
CA PRO A 12 7.68 1.78 17.92
C PRO A 12 8.40 0.47 17.57
N VAL A 13 8.42 0.08 16.28
CA VAL A 13 8.90 -1.25 15.80
C VAL A 13 10.31 -1.56 16.26
N HIS A 14 11.19 -0.57 16.17
CA HIS A 14 12.41 -0.50 16.97
C HIS A 14 12.20 0.68 17.94
N TRP A 15 12.57 0.53 19.20
CA TRP A 15 12.96 1.71 19.95
C TRP A 15 14.17 2.34 19.24
N PRO A 16 14.24 3.66 19.11
CA PRO A 16 15.48 4.34 18.83
C PRO A 16 16.46 3.99 19.96
N ALA A 17 17.74 3.78 19.64
CA ALA A 17 18.75 3.87 20.70
C ALA A 17 18.74 5.30 21.28
N GLU A 18 19.15 5.52 22.53
CA GLU A 18 19.24 6.88 23.07
C GLU A 18 20.20 7.71 22.20
N GLY A 19 19.65 8.66 21.42
CA GLY A 19 20.36 9.47 20.44
C GLY A 19 19.89 9.33 18.98
N ASP A 20 19.25 8.21 18.60
CA ASP A 20 18.67 8.03 17.26
C ASP A 20 17.63 9.13 16.99
N SER A 21 17.83 9.89 15.91
CA SER A 21 16.91 10.94 15.44
C SER A 21 16.28 10.54 14.09
N PRO A 22 15.13 11.16 13.69
CA PRO A 22 14.63 11.03 12.33
C PRO A 22 15.68 11.45 11.30
N PRO A 23 15.81 10.72 10.18
CA PRO A 23 16.71 11.09 9.10
C PRO A 23 16.28 12.40 8.43
N THR A 24 17.25 13.11 7.87
CA THR A 24 17.00 14.30 7.04
C THR A 24 16.83 13.97 5.56
N PHE A 25 17.28 12.77 5.14
CA PHE A 25 17.45 12.36 3.74
C PHE A 25 18.23 13.39 2.90
N THR A 26 19.22 14.07 3.51
CA THR A 26 19.91 15.21 2.87
C THR A 26 20.48 14.84 1.50
N GLU A 27 21.26 13.76 1.40
CA GLU A 27 21.89 13.32 0.15
C GLU A 27 20.86 12.99 -0.95
N LEU A 28 19.73 12.40 -0.55
CA LEU A 28 18.65 12.01 -1.46
C LEU A 28 17.86 13.22 -1.98
N ARG A 29 17.68 14.25 -1.14
CA ARG A 29 17.10 15.54 -1.55
C ARG A 29 18.07 16.34 -2.43
N ASP A 30 19.36 16.28 -2.10
CA ASP A 30 20.44 16.85 -2.90
C ASP A 30 20.59 16.17 -4.26
N TRP A 31 20.28 14.88 -4.36
CA TRP A 31 20.16 14.15 -5.62
C TRP A 31 18.89 14.55 -6.38
N GLU A 32 17.75 14.65 -5.70
CA GLU A 32 16.47 15.00 -6.31
C GLU A 32 16.52 16.38 -6.97
N MET A 33 17.08 17.38 -6.30
CA MET A 33 17.31 18.74 -6.84
C MET A 33 18.28 18.79 -8.04
N LYS A 34 18.98 17.69 -8.33
CA LYS A 34 19.95 17.54 -9.43
C LYS A 34 19.48 16.52 -10.49
N LEU A 35 18.21 16.10 -10.45
CA LEU A 35 17.62 15.22 -11.45
C LEU A 35 17.79 15.81 -12.87
N PRO A 36 18.18 15.04 -13.90
CA PRO A 36 18.53 15.62 -15.21
C PRO A 36 17.40 16.40 -15.89
N GLN A 37 16.14 16.04 -15.61
CA GLN A 37 14.93 16.74 -16.10
C GLN A 37 14.62 18.05 -15.34
N HIS A 38 15.31 18.35 -14.24
CA HIS A 38 15.19 19.62 -13.50
C HIS A 38 16.06 20.72 -14.16
N ASN A 39 15.83 20.94 -15.45
CA ASN A 39 16.57 21.90 -16.26
C ASN A 39 15.63 22.61 -17.25
N LEU A 40 15.44 23.92 -17.09
CA LEU A 40 14.52 24.73 -17.89
C LEU A 40 14.91 24.83 -19.37
N ASN A 41 16.18 24.57 -19.70
CA ASN A 41 16.74 24.69 -21.05
C ASN A 41 16.59 23.41 -21.89
N LEU A 42 15.98 22.36 -21.35
CA LEU A 42 15.67 21.15 -22.11
C LEU A 42 14.59 21.41 -23.18
N PRO A 43 14.66 20.73 -24.33
CA PRO A 43 13.60 20.78 -25.33
C PRO A 43 12.35 20.01 -24.87
N PHE A 44 11.23 20.27 -25.54
CA PHE A 44 10.02 19.43 -25.46
C PHE A 44 10.40 17.95 -25.68
N PRO A 45 9.90 17.00 -24.86
CA PRO A 45 8.75 17.10 -23.95
C PRO A 45 9.05 17.66 -22.56
N GLU A 46 10.27 18.13 -22.29
CA GLU A 46 10.70 18.59 -20.97
C GLU A 46 11.02 20.10 -20.97
N GLY A 47 11.69 20.57 -19.91
CA GLY A 47 12.10 21.97 -19.73
C GLY A 47 10.93 22.94 -19.64
N ARG A 48 11.18 24.22 -19.97
CA ARG A 48 10.15 25.28 -19.94
C ARG A 48 8.96 24.99 -20.87
N SER A 49 9.14 24.16 -21.88
CA SER A 49 8.11 23.72 -22.83
C SER A 49 7.32 22.48 -22.38
N GLY A 50 7.75 21.77 -21.34
CA GLY A 50 7.20 20.47 -21.00
C GLY A 50 5.77 20.53 -20.47
N ARG A 51 4.99 19.47 -20.73
CA ARG A 51 3.64 19.30 -20.17
C ARG A 51 3.72 18.47 -18.90
N TYR A 52 3.10 18.94 -17.82
CA TYR A 52 3.15 18.35 -16.49
C TYR A 52 1.75 18.26 -15.88
N VAL A 53 1.56 17.33 -14.94
CA VAL A 53 0.35 17.24 -14.10
C VAL A 53 0.70 16.94 -12.65
N LEU A 54 0.26 17.81 -11.75
CA LEU A 54 0.25 17.56 -10.31
C LEU A 54 -1.14 17.08 -9.90
N PHE A 55 -1.15 16.05 -9.05
CA PHE A 55 -2.31 15.60 -8.31
C PHE A 55 -2.10 16.08 -6.86
N SER A 56 -2.72 17.21 -6.48
CA SER A 56 -2.62 17.78 -5.13
C SER A 56 -3.84 17.44 -4.27
N ASN A 57 -4.99 17.13 -4.89
CA ASN A 57 -6.07 16.31 -4.30
C ASN A 57 -5.51 15.06 -3.60
N SER A 58 -4.40 14.54 -4.13
CA SER A 58 -3.66 13.38 -3.66
C SER A 58 -2.95 13.57 -2.30
N ARG A 59 -3.29 14.60 -1.50
CA ARG A 59 -2.54 15.00 -0.29
C ARG A 59 -3.35 15.40 0.93
N GLU A 60 -4.65 15.68 0.76
CA GLU A 60 -5.48 16.31 1.81
C GLU A 60 -5.41 15.58 3.16
N HIS A 61 -5.12 14.27 3.11
CA HIS A 61 -5.07 13.44 4.29
C HIS A 61 -3.77 12.54 4.26
N HIS A 62 -3.33 11.93 5.37
CA HIS A 62 -2.04 11.17 5.47
C HIS A 62 -2.07 9.77 6.17
N VAL A 63 -2.49 8.69 5.48
CA VAL A 63 -2.35 7.29 5.97
C VAL A 63 -0.91 6.75 5.81
N GLY A 64 -0.68 5.47 6.11
CA GLY A 64 0.63 4.82 6.02
C GLY A 64 0.99 4.19 4.66
N TRP A 65 2.24 3.74 4.48
CA TRP A 65 2.84 3.50 3.15
C TRP A 65 2.21 2.46 2.22
N ASN A 66 1.72 1.30 2.66
CA ASN A 66 1.08 0.40 1.66
C ASN A 66 -0.13 1.10 1.08
N ASN A 67 -0.86 1.74 1.99
CA ASN A 67 -1.83 2.77 1.69
C ASN A 67 -1.14 4.08 1.14
N LYS A 68 -0.12 3.99 0.28
CA LYS A 68 0.39 5.10 -0.55
C LYS A 68 0.58 4.72 -2.06
N LEU A 69 0.12 3.54 -2.53
CA LEU A 69 0.35 2.92 -3.89
C LEU A 69 -0.81 2.76 -4.98
N ASN A 70 -1.97 2.08 -4.75
CA ASN A 70 -3.31 2.16 -5.44
C ASN A 70 -4.58 2.54 -4.53
N ASP A 71 -5.33 3.66 -4.75
CA ASP A 71 -5.99 4.77 -3.89
C ASP A 71 -6.92 4.57 -2.61
N MET A 72 -6.87 5.51 -1.60
CA MET A 72 -7.86 5.82 -0.48
C MET A 72 -7.51 6.83 0.69
N CYS A 73 -8.39 7.74 1.18
CA CYS A 73 -9.28 7.66 2.39
C CYS A 73 -9.79 9.02 3.03
N VAL A 74 -10.63 8.93 4.10
CA VAL A 74 -11.75 9.83 4.54
C VAL A 74 -11.43 10.99 5.54
N ASP A 75 -12.25 12.07 5.51
CA ASP A 75 -12.40 13.13 6.54
C ASP A 75 -13.54 12.85 7.55
N SER A 76 -13.34 13.11 8.84
CA SER A 76 -14.31 12.85 9.91
C SER A 76 -15.34 13.94 10.21
N ASP A 77 -15.08 15.21 9.87
CA ASP A 77 -15.72 16.32 10.59
C ASP A 77 -17.01 16.84 9.93
N SER A 78 -17.39 16.29 8.77
CA SER A 78 -18.58 16.70 8.01
C SER A 78 -19.88 15.95 8.37
N TYR A 79 -19.80 14.75 8.97
CA TYR A 79 -20.96 13.84 9.06
C TYR A 79 -22.01 14.21 10.15
N PHE A 80 -21.83 15.31 10.88
CA PHE A 80 -22.66 15.66 12.03
C PHE A 80 -23.81 16.66 11.75
N ILE A 81 -24.03 17.08 10.50
CA ILE A 81 -25.02 18.12 10.13
C ILE A 81 -26.22 17.57 9.33
N TYR A 82 -26.73 16.38 9.67
CA TYR A 82 -27.99 15.89 9.08
C TYR A 82 -29.05 15.30 10.02
N TYR A 83 -28.78 15.10 11.32
CA TYR A 83 -29.74 14.45 12.24
C TYR A 83 -29.81 14.98 13.69
N THR A 84 -29.74 16.31 13.91
CA THR A 84 -30.29 16.92 15.15
C THR A 84 -31.04 18.23 14.90
N SER A 85 -32.35 18.14 14.68
CA SER A 85 -33.24 19.32 14.66
C SER A 85 -33.48 19.89 16.07
N ARG A 86 -32.51 20.63 16.63
CA ARG A 86 -32.71 21.52 17.79
C ARG A 86 -31.67 22.65 17.88
N ILE A 87 -32.18 23.87 17.73
CA ILE A 87 -31.47 25.13 17.98
C ILE A 87 -31.02 25.19 19.45
N HIS A 88 -29.72 25.45 19.69
CA HIS A 88 -29.16 26.27 20.81
C HIS A 88 -27.65 26.07 21.09
N LEU A 89 -26.96 25.10 20.47
CA LEU A 89 -25.52 24.82 20.74
C LEU A 89 -24.51 25.58 19.86
N PHE A 90 -24.94 26.57 19.09
CA PHE A 90 -24.16 27.21 18.02
C PHE A 90 -22.99 28.11 18.48
N PHE A 91 -22.92 28.50 19.76
CA PHE A 91 -21.97 29.52 20.25
C PHE A 91 -20.72 28.99 20.97
N LEU A 92 -20.65 27.69 21.31
CA LEU A 92 -19.49 27.14 22.02
C LEU A 92 -18.41 26.52 21.11
N PHE A 93 -18.75 26.21 19.85
CA PHE A 93 -17.85 25.54 18.91
C PHE A 93 -16.86 26.49 18.21
N LEU A 94 -17.16 27.79 18.12
CA LEU A 94 -16.36 28.79 17.39
C LEU A 94 -15.08 29.26 18.09
N LEU A 95 -14.71 28.67 19.24
CA LEU A 95 -13.55 29.07 20.06
C LEU A 95 -12.49 27.97 20.25
N LEU A 96 -12.59 26.85 19.52
CA LEU A 96 -11.65 25.72 19.61
C LEU A 96 -10.94 25.36 18.28
N THR A 97 -11.27 26.04 17.18
CA THR A 97 -10.75 25.76 15.83
C THR A 97 -9.64 26.73 15.42
N PRO A 98 -8.37 26.38 15.73
CA PRO A 98 -7.40 26.31 14.63
C PRO A 98 -6.45 25.09 14.67
N VAL A 99 -6.69 24.08 15.53
CA VAL A 99 -5.70 23.01 15.81
C VAL A 99 -6.00 21.66 15.14
N ILE A 100 -7.18 21.45 14.56
CA ILE A 100 -7.59 20.16 13.95
C ILE A 100 -7.82 20.36 12.45
N ARG A 101 -6.79 20.05 11.63
CA ARG A 101 -6.82 19.99 10.15
C ARG A 101 -5.63 19.13 9.64
N MET A 102 -5.68 17.81 9.80
CA MET A 102 -4.54 16.93 9.45
C MET A 102 -4.90 15.43 9.45
N ILE A 103 -4.24 14.61 8.62
CA ILE A 103 -4.37 13.12 8.54
C ILE A 103 -5.81 12.66 8.05
N TYR A 104 -6.16 11.52 7.42
CA TYR A 104 -5.55 10.21 7.08
C TYR A 104 -5.97 9.67 5.66
N SER A 105 -5.12 9.81 4.61
CA SER A 105 -5.30 9.26 3.22
C SER A 105 -3.99 9.07 2.46
N VAL A 106 -4.09 8.25 1.43
CA VAL A 106 -3.48 8.16 0.09
C VAL A 106 -3.69 6.70 -0.27
N ILE A 107 -3.71 6.36 -1.54
CA ILE A 107 -2.97 5.18 -1.98
C ILE A 107 -2.53 5.44 -3.48
N PHE A 108 -1.99 6.58 -3.93
CA PHE A 108 -2.29 7.08 -5.31
C PHE A 108 -1.26 6.91 -6.45
N ARG A 109 0.02 6.66 -6.12
CA ARG A 109 1.10 7.24 -6.94
C ARG A 109 1.35 6.55 -8.28
N LEU A 110 1.18 5.23 -8.37
CA LEU A 110 1.48 4.49 -9.61
C LEU A 110 0.39 4.71 -10.68
N MET A 111 -0.89 4.63 -10.29
CA MET A 111 -2.01 4.85 -11.21
C MET A 111 -2.01 6.28 -11.74
N ASN A 112 -1.73 7.29 -10.88
CA ASN A 112 -1.56 8.67 -11.32
C ASN A 112 -0.30 8.91 -12.19
N THR A 113 0.80 8.16 -11.98
CA THR A 113 1.95 8.19 -12.91
C THR A 113 1.56 7.64 -14.28
N TRP A 114 0.85 6.50 -14.32
CA TRP A 114 0.43 5.87 -15.58
C TRP A 114 -0.61 6.71 -16.33
N LEU A 115 -1.53 7.35 -15.60
CA LEU A 115 -2.47 8.34 -16.16
C LEU A 115 -1.73 9.53 -16.79
N ALA A 116 -0.73 10.09 -16.10
CA ALA A 116 0.07 11.21 -16.62
C ALA A 116 0.84 10.81 -17.89
N TYR A 117 1.54 9.66 -17.84
CA TYR A 117 2.24 9.04 -18.97
C TYR A 117 1.30 8.86 -20.18
N SER A 118 0.14 8.22 -19.98
CA SER A 118 -0.86 7.96 -21.01
C SER A 118 -1.59 9.22 -21.52
N SER A 119 -1.34 10.37 -20.91
CA SER A 119 -1.84 11.70 -21.31
C SER A 119 -0.74 12.60 -21.92
N ASN A 120 0.47 12.05 -22.16
CA ASN A 120 1.67 12.77 -22.59
C ASN A 120 2.03 13.94 -21.65
N ARG A 121 2.05 13.67 -20.33
CA ARG A 121 2.44 14.63 -19.26
C ARG A 121 3.41 14.01 -18.27
N GLY A 122 4.36 14.81 -17.79
CA GLY A 122 5.25 14.42 -16.70
C GLY A 122 4.49 14.41 -15.38
N TYR A 123 4.53 13.29 -14.66
CA TYR A 123 3.94 13.19 -13.32
C TYR A 123 4.71 14.06 -12.33
N VAL A 124 4.01 14.83 -11.51
CA VAL A 124 4.63 15.59 -10.42
C VAL A 124 4.56 14.77 -9.14
N PHE A 125 5.69 14.17 -8.78
CA PHE A 125 5.83 13.45 -7.51
C PHE A 125 6.15 14.40 -6.36
N HIS A 126 5.91 13.95 -5.13
CA HIS A 126 6.10 14.75 -3.93
C HIS A 126 6.34 13.84 -2.71
N ASP A 127 6.95 14.40 -1.67
CA ASP A 127 7.21 13.73 -0.39
C ASP A 127 6.00 12.96 0.16
N PHE A 128 6.29 11.97 0.99
CA PHE A 128 5.33 11.29 1.85
C PHE A 128 5.47 11.77 3.30
N ILE A 129 4.34 12.06 3.92
CA ILE A 129 4.19 12.33 5.36
C ILE A 129 3.40 11.15 5.95
N TRP A 130 4.00 10.41 6.89
CA TRP A 130 3.35 9.29 7.58
C TRP A 130 2.33 9.77 8.63
N THR A 131 1.53 8.83 9.15
CA THR A 131 0.81 9.04 10.41
C THR A 131 1.82 9.30 11.53
N PRO A 132 1.54 10.21 12.49
CA PRO A 132 2.47 10.49 13.58
C PRO A 132 2.82 9.28 14.47
N SER A 133 2.04 8.19 14.44
CA SER A 133 2.35 6.96 15.19
C SER A 133 3.23 5.97 14.43
N HIS A 134 3.40 6.14 13.11
CA HIS A 134 4.34 5.32 12.34
C HIS A 134 5.78 5.59 12.78
N TYR A 135 6.13 6.86 13.01
CA TYR A 135 7.51 7.27 13.21
C TYR A 135 8.15 6.46 14.34
N PRO A 136 9.27 5.75 14.08
CA PRO A 136 9.92 4.93 15.09
C PRO A 136 10.51 5.76 16.24
N TRP A 137 10.57 7.08 16.09
CA TRP A 137 11.04 8.02 17.11
C TRP A 137 9.92 8.51 18.02
N PRO A 138 10.19 8.78 19.31
CA PRO A 138 9.19 9.41 20.19
C PRO A 138 8.81 10.79 19.66
N VAL A 139 7.55 11.18 19.88
CA VAL A 139 6.95 12.43 19.40
C VAL A 139 7.84 13.66 19.68
N SER A 140 8.48 13.70 20.84
CA SER A 140 9.41 14.77 21.27
C SER A 140 10.63 14.98 20.36
N ALA A 141 11.06 13.97 19.62
CA ALA A 141 12.22 14.04 18.72
C ALA A 141 11.95 14.83 17.43
N TYR A 142 10.67 15.03 17.06
CA TYR A 142 10.29 15.80 15.86
C TYR A 142 9.29 16.94 16.14
N HIS A 143 8.35 16.82 17.08
CA HIS A 143 7.44 17.94 17.44
C HIS A 143 8.18 19.18 17.97
N SER A 144 9.40 19.02 18.48
CA SER A 144 10.27 20.10 18.94
C SER A 144 10.86 20.97 17.81
N ARG A 145 10.60 20.65 16.54
CA ARG A 145 11.19 21.31 15.36
C ARG A 145 10.18 22.02 14.44
N GLU A 146 8.90 22.10 14.84
CA GLU A 146 7.77 22.58 14.01
C GLU A 146 7.56 21.81 12.69
N TRP A 147 8.32 20.73 12.48
CA TRP A 147 8.41 19.99 11.22
C TRP A 147 8.04 18.53 11.44
N LEU A 148 6.92 18.10 10.87
CA LEU A 148 6.68 16.68 10.65
C LEU A 148 7.75 16.15 9.69
N PRO A 149 8.39 15.00 9.97
CA PRO A 149 9.31 14.39 9.01
C PRO A 149 8.62 14.16 7.67
N ARG A 150 9.43 14.21 6.61
CA ARG A 150 8.97 13.99 5.24
C ARG A 150 9.92 13.02 4.55
N THR A 151 9.38 11.86 4.19
CA THR A 151 10.09 10.80 3.48
C THR A 151 10.06 11.12 1.98
N PRO A 152 11.20 11.36 1.31
CA PRO A 152 11.23 11.52 -0.14
C PRO A 152 10.68 10.26 -0.84
N LEU A 153 9.97 10.41 -1.96
CA LEU A 153 9.33 9.25 -2.62
C LEU A 153 10.36 8.22 -3.13
N ASN A 154 11.51 8.73 -3.59
CA ASN A 154 12.72 8.00 -3.96
C ASN A 154 13.39 7.25 -2.79
N ALA A 155 12.98 7.48 -1.53
CA ALA A 155 13.41 6.66 -0.39
C ALA A 155 12.60 5.34 -0.29
N LEU A 156 11.44 5.26 -0.95
CA LEU A 156 10.50 4.13 -0.84
C LEU A 156 10.36 3.33 -2.15
N ILE A 157 10.50 4.01 -3.30
CA ILE A 157 10.47 3.39 -4.63
C ILE A 157 11.55 3.97 -5.53
N SER A 158 11.76 3.35 -6.69
CA SER A 158 12.61 3.85 -7.76
C SER A 158 12.00 3.51 -9.12
N GLY A 159 12.57 4.08 -10.20
CA GLY A 159 11.97 4.09 -11.52
C GLY A 159 11.14 5.36 -11.80
N PRO A 160 10.35 5.40 -12.88
CA PRO A 160 9.76 6.63 -13.42
C PRO A 160 8.89 7.42 -12.44
N SER A 161 8.11 6.77 -11.57
CA SER A 161 7.25 7.44 -10.58
C SER A 161 7.99 8.29 -9.55
N ALA A 162 9.30 8.09 -9.39
CA ALA A 162 10.17 8.85 -8.48
C ALA A 162 11.31 9.58 -9.22
N GLY A 163 11.07 9.97 -10.49
CA GLY A 163 12.01 10.75 -11.28
C GLY A 163 13.09 9.93 -12.01
N GLY A 164 13.01 8.60 -12.00
CA GLY A 164 13.85 7.74 -12.82
C GLY A 164 13.56 7.89 -14.33
N SER A 165 14.46 7.36 -15.16
CA SER A 165 14.27 7.28 -16.61
C SER A 165 13.16 6.30 -17.00
N TRP A 166 12.52 6.58 -18.14
CA TRP A 166 11.71 5.63 -18.91
C TRP A 166 12.60 4.63 -19.67
N GLU A 167 12.01 3.82 -20.56
CA GLU A 167 12.75 2.87 -21.40
C GLU A 167 13.59 3.58 -22.48
N GLU A 168 14.58 2.90 -23.04
CA GLU A 168 15.42 3.46 -24.10
C GLU A 168 14.57 3.77 -25.35
N GLY A 169 14.64 5.01 -25.83
CA GLY A 169 13.85 5.49 -26.98
C GLY A 169 12.42 5.94 -26.63
N ASP A 170 11.98 5.79 -25.37
CA ASP A 170 10.73 6.38 -24.89
C ASP A 170 10.81 7.92 -24.97
N LYS A 171 9.67 8.55 -25.28
CA LYS A 171 9.51 10.00 -25.49
C LYS A 171 8.50 10.61 -24.51
N ALA A 172 8.05 9.87 -23.50
CA ALA A 172 7.32 10.44 -22.40
C ALA A 172 8.21 11.43 -21.60
N PRO A 173 7.70 12.61 -21.20
CA PRO A 173 8.40 13.47 -20.25
C PRO A 173 8.65 12.74 -18.93
N ARG A 174 9.84 12.88 -18.33
CA ARG A 174 10.13 12.27 -17.02
C ARG A 174 9.37 12.98 -15.91
N SER A 175 9.09 12.23 -14.86
CA SER A 175 8.46 12.77 -13.64
C SER A 175 9.39 13.78 -12.97
N ILE A 176 8.82 14.84 -12.42
CA ILE A 176 9.54 15.92 -11.71
C ILE A 176 9.04 15.99 -10.27
N SER A 177 9.84 16.54 -9.36
CA SER A 177 9.35 16.77 -8.00
C SER A 177 8.51 18.04 -7.92
N GLU A 178 7.67 18.14 -6.90
CA GLU A 178 6.87 19.32 -6.59
C GLU A 178 7.72 20.61 -6.52
N ALA A 179 8.88 20.55 -5.88
CA ALA A 179 9.77 21.71 -5.77
C ALA A 179 10.23 22.22 -7.15
N TRP A 180 10.40 21.31 -8.12
CA TRP A 180 10.66 21.70 -9.51
C TRP A 180 9.39 22.15 -10.25
N PHE A 181 8.23 21.55 -9.96
CA PHE A 181 6.95 21.99 -10.53
C PHE A 181 6.56 23.42 -10.11
N ASP A 182 6.90 23.85 -8.89
CA ASP A 182 6.75 25.25 -8.47
C ASP A 182 7.63 26.22 -9.30
N ILE A 183 8.74 25.74 -9.88
CA ILE A 183 9.68 26.52 -10.70
C ILE A 183 9.29 26.52 -12.20
N VAL A 184 9.01 25.35 -12.78
CA VAL A 184 8.67 25.20 -14.22
C VAL A 184 7.18 25.47 -14.51
N CYS A 185 6.34 25.45 -13.48
CA CYS A 185 4.90 25.64 -13.53
C CYS A 185 4.42 26.46 -12.31
N PRO A 186 4.77 27.76 -12.21
CA PRO A 186 4.31 28.62 -11.13
C PRO A 186 2.78 28.69 -11.09
N LYS A 187 2.20 28.92 -9.89
CA LYS A 187 0.73 28.78 -9.67
C LYS A 187 -0.15 29.61 -10.61
N SER A 188 0.33 30.76 -11.08
CA SER A 188 -0.34 31.62 -12.07
C SER A 188 -0.47 31.02 -13.47
N GLU A 189 0.28 29.96 -13.79
CA GLU A 189 0.27 29.27 -15.09
C GLU A 189 -0.47 27.92 -15.04
N ARG A 190 -1.00 27.52 -13.87
CA ARG A 190 -1.67 26.23 -13.68
C ARG A 190 -3.15 26.32 -14.04
N ARG A 191 -3.59 25.41 -14.90
CA ARG A 191 -5.01 25.06 -14.97
C ARG A 191 -5.37 24.20 -13.76
N ILE A 192 -6.27 24.70 -12.93
CA ILE A 192 -6.88 23.94 -11.85
C ILE A 192 -8.00 23.07 -12.45
N ILE A 193 -8.06 21.80 -12.04
CA ILE A 193 -9.17 20.87 -12.32
C ILE A 193 -9.66 20.32 -10.99
N ASN A 194 -10.93 20.50 -10.65
CA ASN A 194 -11.50 19.94 -9.43
C ASN A 194 -11.98 18.49 -9.68
N THR A 195 -11.79 17.60 -8.71
CA THR A 195 -12.16 16.18 -8.84
C THR A 195 -13.68 15.95 -8.90
N ARG A 196 -14.47 16.70 -8.14
CA ARG A 196 -15.94 16.59 -8.14
C ARG A 196 -16.56 16.84 -9.54
N ASP A 197 -15.95 17.76 -10.29
CA ASP A 197 -16.40 18.23 -11.61
C ASP A 197 -16.18 17.14 -12.69
N VAL A 198 -15.33 16.14 -12.42
CA VAL A 198 -15.03 15.02 -13.32
C VAL A 198 -15.71 13.73 -12.87
N LYS A 199 -15.72 13.47 -11.56
CA LYS A 199 -16.16 12.20 -10.97
C LYS A 199 -17.68 12.04 -10.99
N SER A 200 -18.44 13.12 -10.88
CA SER A 200 -19.90 13.12 -10.98
C SER A 200 -20.46 12.38 -12.21
N GLU A 201 -19.74 12.39 -13.34
CA GLU A 201 -20.09 11.63 -14.55
C GLU A 201 -19.75 10.12 -14.52
N VAL A 202 -18.79 9.70 -13.68
CA VAL A 202 -18.17 8.35 -13.73
C VAL A 202 -18.13 7.61 -12.39
N ASN A 203 -18.73 8.14 -11.32
CA ASN A 203 -18.71 7.63 -9.93
C ASN A 203 -18.90 6.11 -9.78
N TRP A 204 -19.70 5.47 -10.64
CA TRP A 204 -20.01 4.03 -10.60
C TRP A 204 -19.59 3.26 -11.87
N ALA A 205 -18.85 3.90 -12.78
CA ALA A 205 -18.39 3.27 -14.01
C ALA A 205 -17.21 2.32 -13.77
N ASP A 206 -16.95 1.45 -14.75
CA ASP A 206 -15.78 0.56 -14.79
C ASP A 206 -14.45 1.33 -14.77
N GLY A 207 -13.38 0.69 -14.30
CA GLY A 207 -12.05 1.27 -14.21
C GLY A 207 -11.53 1.83 -15.54
N LYS A 208 -11.78 1.16 -16.69
CA LYS A 208 -11.38 1.70 -18.01
C LYS A 208 -12.11 2.97 -18.37
N VAL A 209 -13.38 3.09 -18.00
CA VAL A 209 -14.20 4.29 -18.28
C VAL A 209 -13.72 5.47 -17.42
N ILE A 210 -13.42 5.23 -16.15
CA ILE A 210 -12.86 6.23 -15.24
C ILE A 210 -11.46 6.68 -15.72
N PHE A 211 -10.60 5.74 -16.09
CA PHE A 211 -9.24 6.03 -16.59
C PHE A 211 -9.28 6.79 -17.92
N GLU A 212 -10.11 6.38 -18.88
CA GLU A 212 -10.23 7.07 -20.17
C GLU A 212 -10.81 8.48 -20.04
N LYS A 213 -11.82 8.69 -19.16
CA LYS A 213 -12.37 10.02 -18.85
C LYS A 213 -11.27 10.98 -18.37
N TRP A 214 -10.44 10.53 -17.43
CA TRP A 214 -9.29 11.32 -16.93
C TRP A 214 -8.19 11.49 -17.98
N ARG A 215 -7.83 10.42 -18.71
CA ARG A 215 -6.76 10.42 -19.72
C ARG A 215 -7.08 11.41 -20.84
N LYS A 216 -8.32 11.38 -21.34
CA LYS A 216 -8.80 12.32 -22.34
C LYS A 216 -8.78 13.76 -21.82
N LEU A 217 -9.31 14.02 -20.63
CA LEU A 217 -9.34 15.35 -20.03
C LEU A 217 -7.93 15.97 -19.90
N LEU A 218 -6.95 15.19 -19.44
CA LEU A 218 -5.56 15.63 -19.29
C LEU A 218 -4.82 15.76 -20.63
N ASN A 219 -5.10 14.86 -21.58
CA ASN A 219 -4.53 14.92 -22.94
C ASN A 219 -5.02 16.16 -23.70
N ASP A 220 -6.33 16.41 -23.67
CA ASP A 220 -7.00 17.43 -24.49
C ASP A 220 -6.84 18.86 -23.90
N ALA A 221 -6.51 18.99 -22.62
CA ALA A 221 -6.20 20.27 -21.97
C ALA A 221 -4.97 20.95 -22.62
N PRO A 222 -5.09 22.12 -23.27
CA PRO A 222 -3.97 22.76 -23.99
C PRO A 222 -2.87 23.29 -23.06
N GLU A 223 -3.18 23.49 -21.77
CA GLU A 223 -2.28 24.11 -20.80
C GLU A 223 -1.13 23.15 -20.44
N ARG A 224 0.12 23.64 -20.45
CA ARG A 224 1.29 22.81 -20.09
C ARG A 224 1.24 22.38 -18.62
N CYS A 225 0.77 23.24 -17.73
CA CYS A 225 0.68 22.98 -16.30
C CYS A 225 -0.78 22.68 -15.91
N VAL A 226 -1.05 21.47 -15.42
CA VAL A 226 -2.34 21.11 -14.81
C VAL A 226 -2.11 20.76 -13.34
N GLU A 227 -3.02 21.19 -12.47
CA GLU A 227 -3.09 20.77 -11.08
C GLU A 227 -4.51 20.26 -10.78
N VAL A 228 -4.61 18.99 -10.38
CA VAL A 228 -5.85 18.32 -9.98
C VAL A 228 -6.02 18.50 -8.47
N VAL A 229 -7.06 19.22 -8.06
CA VAL A 229 -7.35 19.62 -6.68
C VAL A 229 -8.63 18.97 -6.16
N ALA A 230 -8.73 18.82 -4.84
CA ALA A 230 -9.91 18.31 -4.16
C ALA A 230 -11.11 19.29 -4.27
N GLY A 231 -12.34 18.76 -4.20
CA GLY A 231 -13.50 19.53 -3.72
C GLY A 231 -13.34 19.97 -2.27
N SER A 232 -14.37 20.60 -1.68
CA SER A 232 -14.38 20.74 -0.22
C SER A 232 -14.74 19.39 0.43
N PRO A 233 -14.23 19.03 1.62
CA PRO A 233 -14.51 17.72 2.23
C PRO A 233 -16.00 17.47 2.50
N GLU A 234 -16.79 18.54 2.67
CA GLU A 234 -18.25 18.50 2.82
C GLU A 234 -18.97 18.08 1.52
N GLU A 235 -18.40 18.44 0.35
CA GLU A 235 -18.95 18.12 -0.98
C GLU A 235 -18.37 16.83 -1.56
N GLU A 236 -17.08 16.57 -1.32
CA GLU A 236 -16.31 15.46 -1.88
C GLU A 236 -15.45 14.78 -0.79
N PRO A 237 -16.05 13.91 0.06
CA PRO A 237 -15.33 13.22 1.15
C PRO A 237 -14.34 12.13 0.66
N PHE A 238 -14.19 12.01 -0.66
CA PHE A 238 -13.23 11.14 -1.35
C PHE A 238 -12.65 11.91 -2.56
N PRO A 239 -11.76 12.89 -2.36
CA PRO A 239 -11.21 13.72 -3.44
C PRO A 239 -10.20 12.97 -4.33
N GLU A 240 -10.03 11.66 -4.13
CA GLU A 240 -9.20 10.80 -4.96
C GLU A 240 -9.59 10.77 -6.43
N THR A 241 -8.58 10.84 -7.31
CA THR A 241 -8.73 10.64 -8.76
C THR A 241 -9.30 9.26 -9.10
N PHE A 242 -8.94 8.22 -8.34
CA PHE A 242 -9.42 6.85 -8.50
C PHE A 242 -9.89 6.26 -7.15
N ASP A 243 -10.94 6.78 -6.51
CA ASP A 243 -11.24 6.56 -5.07
C ASP A 243 -11.42 5.12 -4.50
N ILE A 244 -11.72 5.06 -3.20
CA ILE A 244 -12.10 3.87 -2.42
C ILE A 244 -12.93 2.84 -3.19
N TRP A 245 -13.94 3.29 -3.94
CA TRP A 245 -14.93 2.43 -4.56
C TRP A 245 -14.43 1.87 -5.91
N PHE A 246 -13.36 2.43 -6.48
CA PHE A 246 -12.62 1.90 -7.63
C PHE A 246 -11.71 0.72 -7.22
N TRP A 247 -11.07 0.77 -6.05
CA TRP A 247 -10.13 -0.28 -5.61
C TRP A 247 -10.73 -1.34 -4.68
N SER A 248 -11.76 -1.02 -3.90
CA SER A 248 -12.36 -1.94 -2.91
C SER A 248 -13.28 -3.01 -3.52
N GLY A 249 -13.15 -3.26 -4.82
CA GLY A 249 -13.93 -4.24 -5.57
C GLY A 249 -13.39 -4.38 -7.00
N GLU A 250 -14.16 -5.04 -7.85
CA GLU A 250 -13.70 -5.53 -9.16
C GLU A 250 -13.41 -4.43 -10.21
N ARG A 251 -13.78 -3.17 -9.96
CA ARG A 251 -13.63 -2.07 -10.95
C ARG A 251 -12.20 -1.81 -11.41
N SER A 252 -11.23 -1.96 -10.52
CA SER A 252 -9.81 -1.83 -10.86
C SER A 252 -9.29 -2.99 -11.74
N ILE A 253 -9.94 -4.17 -11.70
CA ILE A 253 -9.47 -5.39 -12.37
C ILE A 253 -9.49 -5.27 -13.89
N SER A 254 -10.40 -4.51 -14.48
CA SER A 254 -10.45 -4.32 -15.93
C SER A 254 -9.18 -3.66 -16.49
N LEU A 255 -8.52 -2.80 -15.71
CA LEU A 255 -7.26 -2.15 -16.07
C LEU A 255 -6.02 -3.04 -15.88
N TRP A 256 -6.15 -4.23 -15.27
CA TRP A 256 -5.02 -5.05 -14.83
C TRP A 256 -3.95 -5.28 -15.91
N ASP A 257 -4.34 -5.79 -17.08
CA ASP A 257 -3.38 -6.17 -18.11
C ASP A 257 -2.68 -4.95 -18.74
N GLU A 258 -3.37 -3.81 -18.83
CA GLU A 258 -2.78 -2.57 -19.34
C GLU A 258 -1.85 -1.93 -18.30
N PHE A 259 -2.29 -1.86 -17.03
CA PHE A 259 -1.50 -1.32 -15.94
C PHE A 259 -0.26 -2.18 -15.66
N LYS A 260 -0.38 -3.52 -15.62
CA LYS A 260 0.74 -4.46 -15.43
C LYS A 260 1.82 -4.29 -16.49
N ASN A 261 1.42 -4.15 -17.76
CA ASN A 261 2.35 -4.06 -18.89
C ASN A 261 2.86 -2.62 -19.14
N SER A 262 2.33 -1.60 -18.47
CA SER A 262 2.83 -0.23 -18.55
C SER A 262 4.30 -0.11 -18.11
N PRO A 263 5.09 0.84 -18.67
CA PRO A 263 6.45 1.11 -18.19
C PRO A 263 6.48 1.48 -16.69
N VAL A 264 5.42 2.11 -16.17
CA VAL A 264 5.29 2.43 -14.74
C VAL A 264 5.33 1.17 -13.87
N SER A 265 4.57 0.13 -14.20
CA SER A 265 4.59 -1.12 -13.44
C SER A 265 5.90 -1.89 -13.61
N ARG A 266 6.43 -1.95 -14.85
CA ARG A 266 7.61 -2.76 -15.19
C ARG A 266 8.94 -2.15 -14.70
N LEU A 267 9.11 -0.84 -14.80
CA LEU A 267 10.32 -0.13 -14.35
C LEU A 267 10.29 0.28 -12.88
N LEU A 268 9.15 0.16 -12.20
CA LEU A 268 9.08 0.30 -10.76
C LEU A 268 10.07 -0.67 -10.09
N SER A 269 10.82 -0.13 -9.14
CA SER A 269 11.83 -0.81 -8.33
C SER A 269 11.75 -0.30 -6.89
N THR A 270 12.45 -0.95 -5.96
CA THR A 270 12.63 -0.43 -4.60
C THR A 270 13.82 0.52 -4.54
N SER A 271 13.85 1.38 -3.52
CA SER A 271 14.92 2.36 -3.34
C SER A 271 16.25 1.72 -2.98
N PRO A 272 17.38 2.43 -3.18
CA PRO A 272 18.69 2.02 -2.65
C PRO A 272 18.71 1.82 -1.13
N ILE A 273 17.82 2.49 -0.38
CA ILE A 273 17.69 2.36 1.09
C ILE A 273 17.03 1.03 1.47
N ILE A 274 16.03 0.58 0.70
CA ILE A 274 15.40 -0.74 0.88
C ILE A 274 16.36 -1.85 0.44
N GLN A 275 17.07 -1.65 -0.67
CA GLN A 275 18.07 -2.60 -1.15
C GLN A 275 19.22 -2.74 -0.15
N SER A 276 19.76 -1.65 0.40
CA SER A 276 20.81 -1.72 1.43
C SER A 276 20.34 -2.43 2.70
N ALA A 277 19.09 -2.22 3.14
CA ALA A 277 18.54 -2.96 4.28
C ALA A 277 18.45 -4.47 4.04
N ILE A 278 18.11 -4.88 2.81
CA ILE A 278 18.09 -6.29 2.41
C ILE A 278 19.52 -6.85 2.38
N ASP A 279 20.47 -6.09 1.85
CA ASP A 279 21.88 -6.48 1.77
C ASP A 279 22.53 -6.56 3.16
N ASP A 280 22.30 -5.61 4.06
CA ASP A 280 22.77 -5.65 5.45
C ASP A 280 22.27 -6.91 6.19
N ASN A 281 21.06 -7.37 5.85
CA ASN A 281 20.38 -8.51 6.50
C ASN A 281 20.45 -9.82 5.69
N TRP A 282 21.22 -9.89 4.60
CA TRP A 282 21.25 -11.03 3.65
C TRP A 282 21.40 -12.40 4.32
N ARG A 283 22.21 -12.47 5.39
CA ARG A 283 22.52 -13.69 6.15
C ARG A 283 21.29 -14.34 6.78
N HIS A 284 20.24 -13.57 7.04
CA HIS A 284 18.98 -14.11 7.54
C HIS A 284 18.30 -15.01 6.51
N PHE A 285 18.46 -14.72 5.21
CA PHE A 285 17.72 -15.37 4.12
C PHE A 285 18.46 -16.55 3.46
N VAL A 286 19.79 -16.63 3.57
CA VAL A 286 20.57 -17.73 2.94
C VAL A 286 20.61 -18.99 3.81
N SER A 287 20.26 -20.14 3.24
CA SER A 287 20.30 -21.45 3.89
C SER A 287 21.62 -22.20 3.67
N LYS A 288 21.93 -23.16 4.55
CA LYS A 288 23.22 -23.88 4.51
C LYS A 288 23.22 -24.89 3.35
N GLY A 289 24.01 -24.61 2.32
CA GLY A 289 24.12 -25.45 1.12
C GLY A 289 23.29 -24.96 -0.08
N GLN A 290 22.74 -23.74 -0.01
CA GLN A 290 22.03 -23.11 -1.12
C GLN A 290 22.95 -22.93 -2.35
N LEU A 291 22.59 -23.58 -3.46
CA LEU A 291 23.28 -23.51 -4.75
C LEU A 291 22.65 -22.49 -5.73
N SER A 292 21.55 -21.82 -5.33
CA SER A 292 21.02 -20.67 -6.08
C SER A 292 21.77 -19.40 -5.69
N ASN A 293 21.98 -18.52 -6.67
CA ASN A 293 22.52 -17.18 -6.43
C ASN A 293 21.46 -16.24 -5.82
N GLU A 294 20.17 -16.58 -5.92
CA GLU A 294 19.08 -15.79 -5.35
C GLU A 294 18.75 -16.26 -3.93
N PRO A 295 18.90 -15.41 -2.89
CA PRO A 295 18.68 -15.83 -1.51
C PRO A 295 17.20 -16.16 -1.22
N PHE A 296 16.27 -15.55 -1.95
CA PHE A 296 14.82 -15.63 -1.70
C PHE A 296 14.12 -16.86 -2.33
N ASP A 297 14.83 -17.66 -3.13
CA ASP A 297 14.30 -18.86 -3.83
C ASP A 297 13.79 -19.98 -2.90
N ASN A 298 14.21 -19.99 -1.63
CA ASN A 298 13.79 -20.98 -0.64
C ASN A 298 12.85 -20.40 0.44
N VAL A 299 12.44 -19.14 0.28
CA VAL A 299 11.67 -18.38 1.29
C VAL A 299 10.18 -18.46 1.00
N LEU A 300 9.40 -18.89 2.00
CA LEU A 300 7.97 -18.61 2.07
C LEU A 300 7.80 -17.39 2.99
N SER A 301 7.11 -16.36 2.51
CA SER A 301 6.78 -15.14 3.26
C SER A 301 5.32 -15.14 3.68
N ILE A 302 5.00 -14.68 4.89
CA ILE A 302 3.63 -14.52 5.38
C ILE A 302 3.39 -13.12 5.95
N HIS A 303 2.26 -12.50 5.57
CA HIS A 303 1.74 -11.26 6.17
C HIS A 303 0.64 -11.60 7.18
N VAL A 304 0.89 -11.29 8.45
CA VAL A 304 0.08 -11.66 9.63
C VAL A 304 -0.28 -10.40 10.43
N ARG A 305 -1.32 -9.70 9.97
CA ARG A 305 -1.92 -8.54 10.65
C ARG A 305 -2.72 -8.97 11.89
N ARG A 306 -2.52 -8.30 13.02
CA ARG A 306 -3.00 -8.71 14.36
C ARG A 306 -3.21 -7.52 15.29
N GLY A 307 -3.89 -7.71 16.42
CA GLY A 307 -4.09 -6.71 17.47
C GLY A 307 -5.45 -6.01 17.36
N ASP A 308 -5.42 -4.67 17.27
CA ASP A 308 -6.43 -3.74 16.74
C ASP A 308 -7.23 -4.25 15.52
N PHE A 309 -6.64 -5.13 14.71
CA PHE A 309 -7.26 -5.62 13.49
C PHE A 309 -8.49 -6.53 13.66
N LYS A 310 -8.89 -6.92 14.88
CA LYS A 310 -10.10 -7.76 15.06
C LYS A 310 -11.36 -6.99 14.69
N GLU A 311 -11.45 -5.74 15.12
CA GLU A 311 -12.59 -4.85 14.92
C GLU A 311 -12.82 -4.62 13.41
N ALA A 312 -11.75 -4.44 12.65
CA ALA A 312 -11.76 -4.39 11.19
C ALA A 312 -12.49 -5.58 10.56
N CYS A 313 -12.15 -6.80 10.99
CA CYS A 313 -12.69 -8.03 10.42
C CYS A 313 -14.20 -8.18 10.67
N LEU A 314 -14.71 -7.63 11.78
CA LEU A 314 -16.15 -7.59 12.09
C LEU A 314 -16.88 -6.58 11.19
N GLU A 315 -16.28 -5.43 10.92
CA GLU A 315 -16.85 -4.41 10.03
C GLU A 315 -16.84 -4.83 8.56
N HIS A 316 -15.77 -5.49 8.09
CA HIS A 316 -15.75 -6.14 6.77
C HIS A 316 -16.88 -7.15 6.63
N ALA A 317 -17.20 -7.87 7.70
CA ALA A 317 -18.32 -8.80 7.73
C ALA A 317 -19.68 -8.06 7.68
N ALA A 318 -19.81 -6.90 8.33
CA ALA A 318 -21.01 -6.07 8.32
C ALA A 318 -21.27 -5.33 6.98
N GLU A 319 -20.22 -4.92 6.26
CA GLU A 319 -20.32 -4.41 4.88
C GLU A 319 -20.24 -5.55 3.83
N ASN A 320 -20.18 -6.82 4.28
CA ASN A 320 -20.04 -8.03 3.46
C ASN A 320 -18.93 -7.94 2.38
N SER A 321 -17.78 -7.37 2.75
CA SER A 321 -16.65 -7.03 1.86
C SER A 321 -15.97 -8.26 1.24
N THR A 322 -15.58 -8.17 -0.03
CA THR A 322 -14.77 -9.21 -0.69
C THR A 322 -13.25 -8.93 -0.53
N PHE A 323 -12.39 -9.72 -1.17
CA PHE A 323 -10.96 -9.44 -1.29
C PHE A 323 -10.71 -8.10 -2.01
N TYR A 324 -9.59 -7.46 -1.69
CA TYR A 324 -9.29 -6.11 -2.16
C TYR A 324 -8.45 -6.08 -3.43
N ASN A 325 -8.87 -5.29 -4.43
CA ASN A 325 -8.07 -4.94 -5.60
C ASN A 325 -7.46 -6.19 -6.28
N TRP A 326 -6.18 -6.20 -6.65
CA TRP A 326 -5.50 -7.28 -7.37
C TRP A 326 -5.60 -8.67 -6.71
N ASN A 327 -5.99 -8.78 -5.44
CA ASN A 327 -6.29 -10.07 -4.80
C ASN A 327 -7.49 -10.79 -5.44
N LEU A 328 -8.38 -10.06 -6.12
CA LEU A 328 -9.55 -10.59 -6.83
C LEU A 328 -9.19 -11.33 -8.12
N LEU A 329 -8.05 -11.04 -8.75
CA LEU A 329 -7.65 -11.52 -10.09
C LEU A 329 -7.96 -13.00 -10.32
N SER A 330 -8.80 -13.31 -11.31
CA SER A 330 -9.51 -14.60 -11.43
C SER A 330 -8.61 -15.84 -11.44
N PHE A 331 -7.39 -15.72 -11.97
CA PHE A 331 -6.39 -16.79 -12.04
C PHE A 331 -5.64 -17.09 -10.73
N LEU A 332 -5.80 -16.27 -9.67
CA LEU A 332 -5.21 -16.53 -8.35
C LEU A 332 -5.97 -17.65 -7.61
N SER A 333 -5.23 -18.57 -6.99
CA SER A 333 -5.78 -19.84 -6.46
C SER A 333 -6.76 -19.68 -5.30
N ASP A 334 -6.51 -18.73 -4.40
CA ASP A 334 -7.36 -18.51 -3.22
C ASP A 334 -8.43 -17.45 -3.51
N LYS A 335 -9.69 -17.78 -3.18
CA LYS A 335 -10.85 -16.89 -3.32
C LYS A 335 -11.60 -16.73 -2.01
N PHE A 336 -12.29 -15.60 -1.91
CA PHE A 336 -13.26 -15.31 -0.87
C PHE A 336 -14.49 -14.70 -1.53
N HIS A 337 -15.61 -15.41 -1.46
CA HIS A 337 -16.91 -14.92 -1.87
C HIS A 337 -17.74 -14.80 -0.59
N PRO A 338 -18.05 -13.58 -0.12
CA PRO A 338 -18.86 -13.38 1.07
C PRO A 338 -20.22 -14.07 0.91
N PRO A 339 -20.79 -14.66 1.99
CA PRO A 339 -22.07 -15.34 1.90
C PRO A 339 -23.18 -14.34 1.55
N PRO A 340 -24.25 -14.77 0.84
CA PRO A 340 -25.43 -13.94 0.66
C PRO A 340 -26.11 -13.69 2.02
N ALA A 341 -26.76 -12.53 2.18
CA ALA A 341 -27.54 -12.23 3.36
C ALA A 341 -28.65 -13.30 3.57
N PRO A 342 -28.93 -13.74 4.81
CA PRO A 342 -29.96 -14.75 5.07
C PRO A 342 -31.33 -14.35 4.53
N ALA A 343 -32.03 -15.29 3.89
CA ALA A 343 -33.30 -15.02 3.22
C ALA A 343 -34.35 -14.47 4.21
N GLY A 344 -34.87 -13.27 3.91
CA GLY A 344 -35.83 -12.55 4.77
C GLY A 344 -35.20 -11.71 5.89
N LEU A 345 -33.89 -11.77 6.11
CA LEU A 345 -33.20 -10.95 7.11
C LEU A 345 -32.73 -9.62 6.51
N VAL A 346 -33.50 -8.55 6.74
CA VAL A 346 -33.07 -7.18 6.44
C VAL A 346 -32.15 -6.68 7.56
N LEU A 347 -30.85 -6.90 7.41
CA LEU A 347 -29.84 -6.26 8.24
C LEU A 347 -29.81 -4.76 7.96
N THR A 348 -29.74 -3.93 9.00
CA THR A 348 -29.40 -2.51 8.84
C THR A 348 -27.92 -2.38 8.49
N LYS A 349 -27.56 -1.36 7.70
CA LYS A 349 -26.15 -1.12 7.33
C LYS A 349 -25.28 -1.02 8.59
N GLY A 350 -24.11 -1.69 8.60
CA GLY A 350 -23.27 -1.81 9.78
C GLY A 350 -23.76 -2.80 10.85
N LYS A 351 -24.64 -3.75 10.50
CA LYS A 351 -24.99 -4.92 11.32
C LYS A 351 -24.76 -6.22 10.57
N ASN A 352 -24.45 -7.28 11.32
CA ASN A 352 -24.12 -8.59 10.79
C ASN A 352 -24.71 -9.72 11.65
N THR A 353 -24.49 -10.97 11.25
CA THR A 353 -24.77 -12.17 12.06
C THR A 353 -23.47 -12.81 12.58
N PRO A 354 -23.49 -13.49 13.75
CA PRO A 354 -22.29 -14.15 14.31
C PRO A 354 -21.67 -15.21 13.39
N GLU A 355 -22.48 -15.85 12.55
CA GLU A 355 -22.03 -16.85 11.58
C GLU A 355 -21.18 -16.22 10.48
N ASN A 356 -21.59 -15.05 9.99
CA ASN A 356 -20.82 -14.30 9.01
C ASN A 356 -19.58 -13.64 9.63
N GLU A 357 -19.68 -13.12 10.87
CA GLU A 357 -18.50 -12.67 11.64
C GLU A 357 -17.46 -13.79 11.77
N ALA A 358 -17.88 -15.03 12.06
CA ALA A 358 -16.97 -16.18 12.14
C ALA A 358 -16.32 -16.52 10.78
N ILE A 359 -17.06 -16.45 9.67
CA ILE A 359 -16.53 -16.65 8.31
C ILE A 359 -15.46 -15.61 7.98
N PHE A 360 -15.72 -14.34 8.27
CA PHE A 360 -14.76 -13.26 8.05
C PHE A 360 -13.55 -13.34 8.97
N LEU A 361 -13.73 -13.58 10.28
CA LEU A 361 -12.62 -13.75 11.22
C LEU A 361 -11.70 -14.92 10.84
N ALA A 362 -12.24 -16.01 10.29
CA ALA A 362 -11.43 -17.15 9.85
C ALA A 362 -10.44 -16.82 8.72
N ARG A 363 -10.75 -15.79 7.90
CA ARG A 363 -9.89 -15.30 6.79
C ARG A 363 -9.08 -14.06 7.18
N CYS A 364 -9.72 -13.10 7.82
CA CYS A 364 -9.17 -11.80 8.14
C CYS A 364 -8.31 -11.83 9.41
N LEU A 365 -8.69 -12.56 10.46
CA LEU A 365 -7.91 -12.71 11.70
C LEU A 365 -7.65 -14.19 12.05
N PRO A 366 -6.98 -14.95 11.17
CA PRO A 366 -6.83 -16.40 11.31
C PRO A 366 -6.08 -16.78 12.59
N SER A 367 -6.50 -17.89 13.23
CA SER A 367 -5.83 -18.45 14.40
C SER A 367 -4.45 -19.00 14.03
N ALA A 368 -3.54 -19.12 15.01
CA ALA A 368 -2.19 -19.68 14.78
C ALA A 368 -2.24 -21.11 14.19
N ALA A 369 -3.26 -21.90 14.53
CA ALA A 369 -3.52 -23.21 13.94
C ALA A 369 -3.98 -23.12 12.47
N SER A 370 -4.86 -22.17 12.13
CA SER A 370 -5.27 -21.90 10.75
C SER A 370 -4.09 -21.45 9.89
N ILE A 371 -3.29 -20.50 10.41
CA ILE A 371 -2.04 -20.03 9.78
C ILE A 371 -1.09 -21.20 9.53
N THR A 372 -0.79 -22.01 10.55
CA THR A 372 0.11 -23.19 10.41
C THR A 372 -0.41 -24.17 9.35
N SER A 373 -1.72 -24.47 9.35
CA SER A 373 -2.35 -25.35 8.36
C SER A 373 -2.22 -24.80 6.93
N LYS A 374 -2.52 -23.52 6.73
CA LYS A 374 -2.45 -22.88 5.40
C LYS A 374 -1.01 -22.61 4.94
N VAL A 375 -0.07 -22.39 5.85
CA VAL A 375 1.37 -22.39 5.54
C VAL A 375 1.82 -23.76 5.01
N ARG A 376 1.42 -24.85 5.68
CA ARG A 376 1.73 -26.21 5.23
C ARG A 376 1.13 -26.51 3.85
N ALA A 377 -0.16 -26.24 3.67
CA ALA A 377 -0.83 -26.44 2.37
C ALA A 377 -0.18 -25.62 1.24
N ALA A 378 0.15 -24.34 1.49
CA ALA A 378 0.84 -23.50 0.51
C ALA A 378 2.25 -24.01 0.16
N ARG A 379 2.97 -24.56 1.14
CA ARG A 379 4.27 -25.22 0.96
C ARG A 379 4.11 -26.47 0.08
N GLU A 380 3.16 -27.35 0.42
CA GLU A 380 2.89 -28.60 -0.28
C GLU A 380 2.43 -28.35 -1.74
N ASP A 381 1.44 -27.49 -1.96
CA ASP A 381 0.94 -27.10 -3.28
C ASP A 381 2.06 -26.58 -4.19
N TYR A 382 2.91 -25.68 -3.67
CA TYR A 382 4.01 -25.07 -4.44
C TYR A 382 5.10 -26.07 -4.81
N LEU A 383 5.42 -27.02 -3.91
CA LEU A 383 6.37 -28.09 -4.13
C LEU A 383 5.84 -29.10 -5.16
N GLN A 384 4.56 -29.51 -5.04
CA GLN A 384 3.91 -30.44 -5.97
C GLN A 384 3.81 -29.85 -7.38
N ALA A 385 3.52 -28.55 -7.53
CA ALA A 385 3.42 -27.89 -8.83
C ALA A 385 4.70 -28.00 -9.70
N ALA A 386 5.88 -28.22 -9.12
CA ALA A 386 7.10 -28.51 -9.89
C ALA A 386 7.13 -29.92 -10.51
N ALA A 387 6.52 -30.90 -9.83
CA ALA A 387 6.47 -32.29 -10.32
C ALA A 387 5.44 -32.47 -11.45
N SER A 388 4.40 -31.63 -11.46
CA SER A 388 3.24 -31.77 -12.36
C SER A 388 3.45 -31.29 -13.80
N ILE A 389 4.60 -30.70 -14.17
CA ILE A 389 4.80 -30.04 -15.47
C ILE A 389 4.99 -31.07 -16.61
N PRO A 390 4.00 -31.30 -17.49
CA PRO A 390 4.11 -32.31 -18.55
C PRO A 390 4.81 -31.69 -19.76
N GLY A 391 6.03 -32.12 -20.07
CA GLY A 391 6.74 -31.66 -21.28
C GLY A 391 8.26 -31.62 -21.19
N ARG A 392 8.86 -31.57 -19.98
CA ARG A 392 10.33 -31.65 -19.80
C ARG A 392 10.93 -33.07 -20.00
N ALA A 393 10.26 -33.91 -20.79
CA ALA A 393 10.66 -35.28 -21.10
C ALA A 393 11.41 -35.37 -22.45
N SER A 394 12.52 -34.63 -22.60
CA SER A 394 13.44 -34.81 -23.73
C SER A 394 14.88 -34.43 -23.38
N SER A 395 15.85 -35.05 -24.07
CA SER A 395 17.30 -35.04 -23.82
C SER A 395 17.75 -35.67 -22.47
N ASN A 396 18.38 -36.85 -22.55
CA ASN A 396 18.87 -37.61 -21.38
C ASN A 396 20.19 -37.07 -20.75
N PHE A 397 20.53 -35.79 -20.94
CA PHE A 397 21.80 -35.21 -20.46
C PHE A 397 21.65 -34.13 -19.37
N ASN A 398 20.42 -33.73 -19.03
CA ASN A 398 20.15 -32.69 -18.02
C ASN A 398 19.35 -33.18 -16.78
N ARG A 399 19.32 -34.49 -16.51
CA ARG A 399 18.63 -35.07 -15.33
C ARG A 399 19.17 -34.60 -13.96
N LEU A 400 20.31 -33.91 -13.93
CA LEU A 400 20.91 -33.32 -12.73
C LEU A 400 20.50 -31.84 -12.46
N LYS A 401 19.63 -31.25 -13.30
CA LYS A 401 19.10 -29.89 -13.11
C LYS A 401 17.57 -29.80 -13.29
N SER A 402 16.83 -30.87 -12.98
CA SER A 402 15.43 -30.71 -12.57
C SER A 402 15.43 -30.00 -11.21
N SER A 403 15.13 -28.69 -11.22
CA SER A 403 15.10 -27.85 -10.02
C SER A 403 13.99 -28.30 -9.07
N GLN A 404 14.32 -29.22 -8.16
CA GLN A 404 13.48 -29.57 -7.03
C GLN A 404 13.28 -28.29 -6.22
N ARG A 405 12.04 -27.78 -6.19
CA ARG A 405 11.69 -26.64 -5.35
C ARG A 405 11.99 -27.00 -3.89
N SER A 406 12.51 -26.04 -3.14
CA SER A 406 12.74 -26.15 -1.70
C SER A 406 12.11 -24.96 -1.02
N LEU A 407 11.55 -25.20 0.17
CA LEU A 407 11.05 -24.16 1.07
C LEU A 407 11.46 -24.59 2.48
N ASP A 408 12.54 -24.01 3.01
CA ASP A 408 13.11 -24.30 4.33
C ASP A 408 13.08 -23.10 5.29
N LEU A 409 12.90 -21.90 4.73
CA LEU A 409 12.85 -20.63 5.46
C LEU A 409 11.47 -20.01 5.42
N LEU A 410 10.98 -19.60 6.59
CA LEU A 410 9.75 -18.84 6.77
C LEU A 410 10.07 -17.40 7.20
N TYR A 411 9.53 -16.41 6.51
CA TYR A 411 9.60 -14.99 6.91
C TYR A 411 8.22 -14.48 7.33
N ILE A 412 8.12 -13.89 8.52
CA ILE A 412 6.86 -13.44 9.14
C ILE A 412 6.84 -11.92 9.28
N MET A 413 6.01 -11.27 8.46
CA MET A 413 5.67 -9.85 8.58
C MET A 413 4.50 -9.73 9.54
N SER A 414 4.72 -9.13 10.72
CA SER A 414 3.65 -8.95 11.70
C SER A 414 3.87 -7.76 12.60
N ASN A 415 2.79 -7.03 12.87
CA ASN A 415 2.76 -5.97 13.88
C ASN A 415 2.57 -6.51 15.31
N ASP A 416 2.22 -7.80 15.50
CA ASP A 416 2.00 -8.41 16.82
C ASP A 416 3.31 -8.48 17.62
N ARG A 417 3.26 -8.19 18.92
CA ARG A 417 4.39 -8.36 19.86
C ARG A 417 3.97 -9.00 21.19
N THR A 418 2.84 -9.68 21.19
CA THR A 418 2.40 -10.53 22.30
C THR A 418 2.96 -11.93 22.15
N GLU A 419 2.87 -12.71 23.22
CA GLU A 419 3.26 -14.13 23.29
C GLU A 419 2.58 -14.98 22.19
N TRP A 420 1.45 -14.52 21.62
CA TRP A 420 0.79 -15.14 20.48
C TRP A 420 1.69 -15.31 19.25
N LEU A 421 2.61 -14.36 19.00
CA LEU A 421 3.56 -14.51 17.89
C LEU A 421 4.61 -15.58 18.20
N ASP A 422 5.04 -15.69 19.45
CA ASP A 422 5.99 -16.71 19.89
C ASP A 422 5.36 -18.12 19.88
N ASP A 423 4.08 -18.24 20.24
CA ASP A 423 3.26 -19.44 20.07
C ASP A 423 3.11 -19.83 18.59
N LEU A 424 2.90 -18.86 17.69
CA LEU A 424 2.86 -19.10 16.25
C LEU A 424 4.22 -19.60 15.75
N ILE A 425 5.32 -18.94 16.12
CA ILE A 425 6.70 -19.36 15.79
C ILE A 425 6.98 -20.78 16.34
N ALA A 426 6.56 -21.09 17.57
CA ALA A 426 6.71 -22.41 18.16
C ALA A 426 5.87 -23.48 17.43
N SER A 427 4.67 -23.14 16.97
CA SER A 427 3.81 -24.01 16.16
C SER A 427 4.43 -24.32 14.79
N LEU A 428 4.98 -23.31 14.13
CA LEU A 428 5.65 -23.44 12.83
C LEU A 428 7.00 -24.17 12.95
N ARG A 429 7.73 -24.04 14.06
CA ARG A 429 8.91 -24.89 14.33
C ARG A 429 8.53 -26.36 14.48
N LYS A 430 7.41 -26.67 15.16
CA LYS A 430 6.86 -28.04 15.25
C LYS A 430 6.38 -28.59 13.89
N ASP A 431 5.98 -27.71 12.98
CA ASP A 431 5.61 -28.02 11.59
C ASP A 431 6.82 -28.31 10.66
N GLY A 432 8.06 -28.22 11.17
CA GLY A 432 9.26 -28.55 10.40
C GLY A 432 9.76 -27.41 9.49
N TRP A 433 9.64 -26.16 9.96
CA TRP A 433 10.36 -25.02 9.36
C TRP A 433 11.76 -24.88 9.97
N GLY A 434 12.79 -25.03 9.13
CA GLY A 434 14.19 -25.11 9.56
C GLY A 434 14.79 -23.77 9.98
N ARG A 435 14.31 -22.67 9.39
CA ARG A 435 14.54 -21.30 9.88
C ARG A 435 13.24 -20.51 9.84
N ILE A 436 13.02 -19.72 10.88
CA ILE A 436 11.96 -18.70 10.93
C ILE A 436 12.64 -17.37 11.24
N VAL A 437 12.27 -16.32 10.50
CA VAL A 437 12.74 -14.94 10.65
C VAL A 437 11.52 -14.02 10.65
N THR A 438 11.57 -12.90 11.38
CA THR A 438 10.51 -11.89 11.45
C THR A 438 11.03 -10.51 11.10
N SER A 439 10.15 -9.54 10.84
CA SER A 439 10.54 -8.13 10.64
C SER A 439 11.32 -7.53 11.82
N LYS A 440 11.22 -8.11 13.02
CA LYS A 440 11.95 -7.67 14.23
C LYS A 440 13.39 -8.18 14.29
N ASP A 441 13.71 -9.24 13.56
CA ASP A 441 15.06 -9.81 13.49
C ASP A 441 15.97 -9.00 12.56
N LEU A 442 15.39 -8.12 11.73
CA LEU A 442 16.12 -7.21 10.86
C LEU A 442 16.84 -6.11 11.66
N LYS A 443 18.09 -5.86 11.30
CA LYS A 443 18.90 -4.76 11.82
C LYS A 443 18.82 -3.60 10.83
N LEU A 444 18.17 -2.52 11.25
CA LEU A 444 17.89 -1.36 10.41
C LEU A 444 18.51 -0.09 11.02
N ASN A 445 19.14 0.74 10.18
CA ASN A 445 19.57 2.11 10.53
C ASN A 445 18.39 3.10 10.54
N SER A 446 18.60 4.38 10.85
CA SER A 446 17.52 5.38 10.94
C SER A 446 16.67 5.54 9.66
N GLU A 447 17.29 5.60 8.49
CA GLU A 447 16.57 5.68 7.21
C GLU A 447 15.82 4.38 6.88
N GLN A 448 16.48 3.24 7.09
CA GLN A 448 15.92 1.92 6.88
C GLN A 448 14.73 1.64 7.83
N LYS A 449 14.77 2.14 9.08
CA LYS A 449 13.67 2.06 10.06
C LYS A 449 12.43 2.80 9.57
N GLU A 450 12.58 3.97 8.95
CA GLU A 450 11.44 4.74 8.40
C GLU A 450 10.77 3.98 7.26
N VAL A 451 11.55 3.34 6.38
CA VAL A 451 11.02 2.60 5.22
C VAL A 451 10.77 1.11 5.50
N GLY A 452 10.75 0.70 6.78
CA GLY A 452 10.64 -0.71 7.22
C GLY A 452 9.51 -1.51 6.56
N VAL A 453 8.35 -0.88 6.39
CA VAL A 453 7.18 -1.49 5.71
C VAL A 453 7.47 -1.83 4.25
N ALA A 454 8.24 -1.01 3.54
CA ALA A 454 8.60 -1.25 2.15
C ALA A 454 9.70 -2.32 2.01
N ILE A 455 10.51 -2.54 3.07
CA ILE A 455 11.45 -3.67 3.16
C ILE A 455 10.67 -4.99 3.30
N ASP A 456 9.64 -5.04 4.17
CA ASP A 456 8.73 -6.19 4.27
C ASP A 456 8.05 -6.50 2.92
N MET A 457 7.56 -5.48 2.21
CA MET A 457 6.95 -5.65 0.87
C MET A 457 7.92 -6.30 -0.12
N ASP A 458 9.18 -5.87 -0.13
CA ASP A 458 10.18 -6.34 -1.10
C ASP A 458 10.66 -7.76 -0.78
N ILE A 459 10.79 -8.13 0.50
CA ILE A 459 11.02 -9.52 0.92
C ILE A 459 9.84 -10.40 0.47
N GLY A 460 8.60 -9.95 0.68
CA GLY A 460 7.38 -10.63 0.22
C GLY A 460 7.31 -10.78 -1.30
N ARG A 461 7.80 -9.78 -2.05
CA ARG A 461 7.92 -9.81 -3.50
C ARG A 461 8.96 -10.83 -3.97
N ARG A 462 10.18 -10.76 -3.44
CA ARG A 462 11.32 -11.59 -3.88
C ARG A 462 11.15 -13.07 -3.51
N SER A 463 10.51 -13.38 -2.38
CA SER A 463 10.26 -14.74 -1.87
C SER A 463 9.73 -15.71 -2.92
N ALA A 464 10.05 -17.00 -2.79
CA ALA A 464 9.48 -18.05 -3.64
C ALA A 464 7.95 -18.11 -3.51
N VAL A 465 7.41 -18.11 -2.29
CA VAL A 465 5.96 -18.09 -2.01
C VAL A 465 5.61 -16.91 -1.10
N PHE A 466 4.41 -16.33 -1.29
CA PHE A 466 3.84 -15.30 -0.41
C PHE A 466 2.40 -15.65 -0.02
N ILE A 467 2.09 -15.61 1.28
CA ILE A 467 0.72 -15.69 1.81
C ILE A 467 0.35 -14.34 2.43
N GLY A 468 -0.63 -13.66 1.84
CA GLY A 468 -1.11 -12.36 2.30
C GLY A 468 -2.47 -12.42 2.99
N ASN A 469 -2.84 -11.34 3.67
CA ASN A 469 -4.23 -11.12 4.04
C ASN A 469 -5.01 -10.57 2.84
N GLY A 470 -6.00 -11.30 2.35
CA GLY A 470 -6.77 -10.90 1.16
C GLY A 470 -7.76 -9.75 1.42
N VAL A 471 -8.17 -9.57 2.69
CA VAL A 471 -9.09 -8.53 3.15
C VAL A 471 -8.29 -7.27 3.54
N SER A 472 -8.71 -6.11 3.03
CA SER A 472 -8.01 -4.83 3.22
C SER A 472 -8.60 -4.05 4.39
N SER A 473 -7.81 -3.80 5.44
CA SER A 473 -8.13 -3.16 6.74
C SER A 473 -8.69 -1.72 6.70
N LEU A 474 -9.62 -1.43 5.81
CA LEU A 474 -9.96 -0.08 5.37
C LEU A 474 -11.44 0.27 5.61
N SER A 475 -12.32 -0.72 5.80
CA SER A 475 -13.67 -0.47 6.34
C SER A 475 -13.61 0.15 7.75
N LEU A 476 -12.56 -0.17 8.52
CA LEU A 476 -12.17 0.47 9.80
C LEU A 476 -12.39 1.98 9.81
N ILE A 477 -11.87 2.63 8.77
CA ILE A 477 -11.80 4.08 8.70
C ILE A 477 -13.21 4.63 8.48
N MET A 478 -13.99 3.96 7.61
CA MET A 478 -15.35 4.35 7.27
C MET A 478 -16.35 4.12 8.42
N TYR A 479 -16.27 3.00 9.16
CA TYR A 479 -17.16 2.78 10.30
C TYR A 479 -16.74 3.58 11.54
N SER A 480 -15.45 3.61 11.90
CA SER A 480 -14.96 4.38 13.06
C SER A 480 -15.39 5.85 12.96
N ILE A 481 -15.22 6.44 11.77
CA ILE A 481 -15.66 7.81 11.47
C ILE A 481 -17.19 7.92 11.53
N SER A 482 -17.95 6.98 10.96
CA SER A 482 -19.42 6.99 11.04
C SER A 482 -19.98 6.97 12.47
N GLN A 483 -19.21 6.47 13.45
CA GLN A 483 -19.59 6.39 14.85
C GLN A 483 -18.98 7.52 15.72
N GLY A 484 -18.08 8.35 15.16
CA GLY A 484 -17.34 9.37 15.91
C GLY A 484 -16.18 8.83 16.77
N TRP A 485 -15.62 7.67 16.41
CA TRP A 485 -14.48 7.05 17.11
C TRP A 485 -13.18 7.35 16.36
N ALA A 486 -12.12 7.70 17.08
CA ALA A 486 -10.79 7.79 16.51
C ALA A 486 -10.23 6.38 16.30
N ALA A 487 -10.10 5.94 15.04
CA ALA A 487 -9.33 4.74 14.69
C ALA A 487 -7.87 4.86 15.18
N ASP A 488 -7.22 3.75 15.50
CA ASP A 488 -5.81 3.82 15.91
C ASP A 488 -4.95 4.19 14.70
N LYS A 489 -3.98 5.07 14.92
CA LYS A 489 -3.18 5.71 13.87
C LYS A 489 -2.21 4.73 13.19
N ASN A 490 -2.19 3.48 13.66
CA ASN A 490 -1.43 2.35 13.13
C ASN A 490 -2.22 1.47 12.15
N ASP A 491 -3.56 1.47 12.20
CA ASP A 491 -4.42 0.61 11.37
C ASP A 491 -4.22 0.82 9.87
N VAL A 492 -4.02 2.10 9.55
CA VAL A 492 -3.96 2.71 8.24
C VAL A 492 -2.72 2.37 7.41
N GLN A 493 -1.88 1.44 7.87
CA GLN A 493 -0.69 1.00 7.15
C GLN A 493 -0.89 -0.24 6.28
N TRP A 494 -1.68 -1.24 6.69
CA TRP A 494 -1.52 -2.61 6.18
C TRP A 494 -2.56 -3.06 5.16
N SER A 495 -3.62 -2.27 4.94
CA SER A 495 -4.82 -2.65 4.19
C SER A 495 -4.50 -3.17 2.78
N SER A 496 -3.68 -2.43 2.04
CA SER A 496 -3.29 -2.74 0.67
C SER A 496 -1.94 -3.46 0.52
N PHE A 497 -1.23 -3.77 1.63
CA PHE A 497 0.10 -4.43 1.62
C PHE A 497 0.11 -5.65 0.69
N THR A 498 -0.87 -6.53 0.88
CA THR A 498 -1.03 -7.75 0.10
C THR A 498 -1.19 -7.46 -1.38
N SER A 499 -2.09 -6.55 -1.78
CA SER A 499 -2.35 -6.21 -3.18
C SER A 499 -1.12 -5.64 -3.87
N ASN A 500 -0.35 -4.79 -3.17
CA ASN A 500 0.89 -4.21 -3.69
C ASN A 500 1.95 -5.30 -3.94
N VAL A 501 2.10 -6.25 -3.01
CA VAL A 501 3.01 -7.41 -3.19
C VAL A 501 2.52 -8.32 -4.32
N VAL A 502 1.21 -8.54 -4.45
CA VAL A 502 0.60 -9.33 -5.55
C VAL A 502 0.88 -8.70 -6.91
N HIS A 503 0.64 -7.39 -7.07
CA HIS A 503 0.98 -6.63 -8.29
C HIS A 503 2.44 -6.85 -8.69
N ARG A 504 3.35 -6.59 -7.75
CA ARG A 504 4.80 -6.71 -7.98
C ARG A 504 5.22 -8.13 -8.34
N ARG A 505 4.76 -9.15 -7.59
CA ARG A 505 5.06 -10.56 -7.87
C ARG A 505 4.60 -10.98 -9.28
N LEU A 506 3.43 -10.51 -9.73
CA LEU A 506 2.88 -10.83 -11.04
C LEU A 506 3.53 -10.02 -12.18
N VAL A 507 4.09 -8.84 -11.91
CA VAL A 507 4.99 -8.11 -12.82
C VAL A 507 6.33 -8.86 -12.95
N ASP A 508 6.91 -9.28 -11.83
CA ASP A 508 8.15 -10.07 -11.75
C ASP A 508 8.01 -11.51 -12.30
N GLY A 509 6.85 -11.89 -12.84
CA GLY A 509 6.62 -13.20 -13.46
C GLY A 509 6.47 -14.38 -12.48
N LYS A 510 6.31 -14.14 -11.17
CA LYS A 510 6.05 -15.20 -10.19
C LYS A 510 4.73 -15.92 -10.52
N GLU A 511 4.73 -17.25 -10.44
CA GLU A 511 3.57 -18.08 -10.77
C GLU A 511 2.36 -17.81 -9.85
N PRO A 512 1.11 -17.86 -10.34
CA PRO A 512 -0.09 -17.69 -9.51
C PRO A 512 -0.17 -18.62 -8.29
N ILE A 513 0.30 -19.87 -8.42
CA ILE A 513 0.32 -20.86 -7.31
C ILE A 513 1.23 -20.42 -6.14
N SER A 514 2.16 -19.50 -6.38
CA SER A 514 3.04 -18.91 -5.37
C SER A 514 2.44 -17.73 -4.61
N ILE A 515 1.22 -17.30 -4.98
CA ILE A 515 0.50 -16.17 -4.41
C ILE A 515 -0.75 -16.72 -3.75
N ARG A 516 -0.78 -16.65 -2.42
CA ARG A 516 -1.82 -17.24 -1.58
C ARG A 516 -2.43 -16.21 -0.64
N PHE A 517 -3.64 -16.48 -0.19
CA PHE A 517 -4.36 -15.65 0.78
C PHE A 517 -4.89 -16.52 1.91
N TRP A 518 -5.05 -15.94 3.11
CA TRP A 518 -5.80 -16.60 4.18
C TRP A 518 -7.25 -16.85 3.76
#